data_AF-A0A7S0MNG3-F1
#
_entry.id   AF-A0A7S0MNG3-F1
#
_cell.length_a   1.000
_cell.length_b   1.000
_cell.length_c   1.000
_cell.angle_alpha   90.00
_cell.angle_beta   90.00
_cell.angle_gamma   90.00
#
_symmetry.space_group_name_H-M   'P 1'
#
loop_
_entity.id
_entity.type
_entity.pdbx_description
1 polymer ?
#
loop_
_entity_poly.entity_id
_entity_poly.type
_entity_poly.pdbx_seq_one_letter_code
_entity_poly.pdbx_strand_id
1 'polypeptide(L)'
;VRAVVPSALHADSPDITVVGMNFGLVWTDVRLRVADAWCNESAWRSDSVLVCLVPRAQLVFDGVPMGLTVLQGQQELVLPGAITVVLEAWSKVIPSSFATLSFGRDITFFGTGFRS
;
A
#
# COMPACT_ATOMS: atom_id res chain seq x y z
N VAL A 1 10.46 9.08 11.10
CA VAL A 1 9.21 8.32 10.82
C VAL A 1 9.05 7.26 11.90
N ARG A 2 7.83 7.02 12.36
CA ARG A 2 7.50 6.05 13.40
C ARG A 2 6.82 4.80 12.83
N ALA A 3 5.97 4.94 11.81
CA ALA A 3 5.31 3.82 11.16
C ALA A 3 4.89 4.17 9.72
N VAL A 4 4.74 3.14 8.88
CA VAL A 4 4.11 3.22 7.55
C VAL A 4 2.98 2.20 7.53
N VAL A 5 1.77 2.65 7.18
CA VAL A 5 0.56 1.84 7.24
C VAL A 5 -0.24 2.00 5.94
N PRO A 6 -0.60 0.91 5.24
CA PRO A 6 -0.14 -0.46 5.49
C PRO A 6 1.33 -0.65 5.06
N SER A 7 2.04 -1.56 5.70
CA SER A 7 3.33 -2.05 5.21
C SER A 7 3.16 -3.05 4.06
N ALA A 8 1.99 -3.72 3.96
CA ALA A 8 1.60 -4.59 2.85
C ALA A 8 0.57 -3.88 1.96
N LEU A 9 1.02 -3.38 0.82
CA LEU A 9 0.23 -2.58 -0.10
C LEU A 9 -0.42 -3.47 -1.16
N HIS A 10 -1.72 -3.33 -1.37
CA HIS A 10 -2.45 -4.10 -2.37
C HIS A 10 -2.72 -3.23 -3.61
N ALA A 11 -2.75 -3.85 -4.79
CA ALA A 11 -2.89 -3.12 -6.06
C ALA A 11 -4.24 -2.39 -6.22
N ASP A 12 -5.27 -2.83 -5.50
CA ASP A 12 -6.61 -2.26 -5.44
C ASP A 12 -6.69 -1.01 -4.52
N SER A 13 -5.92 -0.98 -3.41
CA SER A 13 -5.85 0.16 -2.48
C SER A 13 -4.41 0.69 -2.33
N PRO A 14 -3.95 1.57 -3.23
CA PRO A 14 -2.56 2.01 -3.28
C PRO A 14 -2.23 3.17 -2.33
N ASP A 15 -3.05 3.39 -1.30
CA ASP A 15 -2.86 4.44 -0.31
C ASP A 15 -1.96 3.99 0.83
N ILE A 16 -0.95 4.82 1.14
CA ILE A 16 -0.07 4.64 2.30
C ILE A 16 -0.16 5.84 3.21
N THR A 17 -0.11 5.58 4.50
CA THR A 17 -0.06 6.57 5.57
C THR A 17 1.27 6.46 6.28
N VAL A 18 2.03 7.56 6.26
CA VAL A 18 3.31 7.67 6.94
C VAL A 18 3.09 8.45 8.23
N VAL A 19 3.32 7.80 9.36
CA VAL A 19 3.19 8.37 10.70
C VAL A 19 4.59 8.69 11.23
N GLY A 20 4.79 9.87 11.77
CA GLY A 20 6.07 10.30 12.33
C GLY A 20 5.93 11.44 13.31
N MET A 21 7.03 12.12 13.60
CA MET A 21 7.08 13.23 14.54
C MET A 21 8.02 14.28 13.95
N ASN A 22 7.73 15.57 14.20
CA ASN A 22 8.53 16.70 13.72
C ASN A 22 8.71 16.77 12.21
N PHE A 23 7.69 16.45 11.42
CA PHE A 23 7.74 16.75 10.00
C PHE A 23 7.42 18.23 9.70
N GLY A 24 7.84 19.16 10.55
CA GLY A 24 7.72 20.61 10.36
C GLY A 24 6.30 21.20 10.46
N LEU A 25 6.19 22.37 11.12
CA LEU A 25 4.97 23.18 11.23
C LEU A 25 4.75 24.13 10.04
N VAL A 26 5.60 24.05 9.02
CA VAL A 26 5.66 25.01 7.93
C VAL A 26 5.19 24.30 6.67
N TRP A 27 4.28 24.92 5.92
CA TRP A 27 3.80 24.50 4.59
C TRP A 27 4.96 24.27 3.61
N THR A 28 5.68 23.19 3.81
CA THR A 28 6.81 22.77 3.03
C THR A 28 6.29 21.70 2.09
N ASP A 29 6.67 21.80 0.82
CA ASP A 29 6.36 20.79 -0.18
C ASP A 29 6.90 19.44 0.31
N VAL A 30 5.97 18.55 0.67
CA VAL A 30 6.32 17.16 0.93
C VAL A 30 6.07 16.34 -0.30
N ARG A 31 7.09 15.59 -0.67
CA ARG A 31 7.02 14.60 -1.73
C ARG A 31 7.42 13.26 -1.18
N LEU A 32 6.65 12.26 -1.55
CA LEU A 32 6.87 10.88 -1.16
C LEU A 32 7.27 10.11 -2.42
N ARG A 33 8.30 9.27 -2.31
CA ARG A 33 8.75 8.38 -3.38
C ARG A 33 8.77 6.96 -2.86
N VAL A 34 8.11 6.05 -3.57
CA VAL A 34 8.11 4.62 -3.30
C VAL A 34 9.01 3.95 -4.32
N ALA A 35 10.13 3.40 -3.85
CA ALA A 35 11.28 2.99 -4.65
C ALA A 35 11.70 4.12 -5.61
N ASP A 36 11.44 3.95 -6.91
CA ASP A 36 11.85 4.88 -7.96
C ASP A 36 10.69 5.75 -8.49
N ALA A 37 9.48 5.60 -7.96
CA ALA A 37 8.28 6.30 -8.42
C ALA A 37 7.77 7.31 -7.38
N TRP A 38 7.48 8.53 -7.82
CA TRP A 38 6.82 9.53 -6.99
C TRP A 38 5.36 9.15 -6.75
N CYS A 39 4.85 9.45 -5.57
CA CYS A 39 3.43 9.34 -5.30
C CYS A 39 2.64 10.27 -6.24
N ASN A 40 1.53 9.78 -6.79
CA ASN A 40 0.64 10.58 -7.64
C ASN A 40 0.11 11.80 -6.87
N GLU A 41 -0.22 11.58 -5.60
CA GLU A 41 -0.64 12.61 -4.67
C GLU A 41 0.03 12.38 -3.33
N SER A 42 0.51 13.46 -2.71
CA SER A 42 1.01 13.46 -1.34
C SER A 42 0.41 14.62 -0.58
N ALA A 43 -0.23 14.35 0.56
CA ALA A 43 -0.90 15.36 1.35
C ALA A 43 -0.69 15.15 2.85
N TRP A 44 -0.62 16.26 3.56
CA TRP A 44 -0.68 16.28 5.01
C TRP A 44 -2.09 15.98 5.49
N ARG A 45 -2.22 15.01 6.40
CA ARG A 45 -3.44 14.84 7.20
C ARG A 45 -3.30 15.51 8.57
N SER A 46 -2.08 15.59 9.09
CA SER A 46 -1.72 16.36 10.29
C SER A 46 -0.20 16.57 10.34
N ASP A 47 0.29 17.36 11.28
CA ASP A 47 1.73 17.65 11.51
C ASP A 47 2.60 16.38 11.74
N SER A 48 1.96 15.23 11.96
CA SER A 48 2.60 13.93 12.19
C SER A 48 2.18 12.85 11.19
N VAL A 49 1.25 13.15 10.27
CA VAL A 49 0.64 12.16 9.38
C VAL A 49 0.62 12.67 7.95
N LEU A 50 1.28 11.92 7.08
CA LEU A 50 1.29 12.11 5.63
C LEU A 50 0.56 10.96 4.97
N VAL A 51 -0.15 11.25 3.89
CA VAL A 51 -0.75 10.24 3.03
C VAL A 51 -0.14 10.35 1.65
N CYS A 52 0.13 9.21 1.04
CA CYS A 52 0.59 9.10 -0.35
C CYS A 52 -0.27 8.12 -1.12
N LEU A 53 -0.60 8.49 -2.36
CA LEU A 53 -1.19 7.61 -3.35
C LEU A 53 -0.09 7.04 -4.24
N VAL A 54 0.22 5.77 -4.09
CA VAL A 54 1.28 5.09 -4.86
C VAL A 54 0.80 4.86 -6.30
N PRO A 55 1.63 5.11 -7.32
CA PRO A 55 1.26 4.79 -8.69
C PRO A 55 1.05 3.29 -8.87
N ARG A 56 -0.03 2.89 -9.54
CA ARG A 56 -0.34 1.47 -9.80
C ARG A 56 0.78 0.72 -10.53
N ALA A 57 1.56 1.40 -11.36
CA ALA A 57 2.72 0.83 -12.05
C ALA A 57 3.77 0.27 -11.08
N GLN A 58 3.86 0.82 -9.87
CA GLN A 58 4.78 0.35 -8.84
C GLN A 58 4.26 -0.93 -8.15
N LEU A 59 2.97 -1.26 -8.30
CA LEU A 59 2.30 -2.37 -7.61
C LEU A 59 2.39 -3.69 -8.37
N VAL A 60 3.33 -3.83 -9.30
CA VAL A 60 3.52 -5.04 -10.10
C VAL A 60 4.65 -5.92 -9.54
N PHE A 61 5.46 -5.41 -8.61
CA PHE A 61 6.56 -6.13 -7.99
C PHE A 61 6.10 -6.87 -6.71
N ASP A 62 5.31 -7.92 -6.89
CA ASP A 62 4.77 -8.74 -5.81
C ASP A 62 5.87 -9.30 -4.88
N GLY A 63 5.68 -9.15 -3.58
CA GLY A 63 6.60 -9.65 -2.53
C GLY A 63 7.93 -8.91 -2.40
N VAL A 64 8.19 -7.86 -3.19
CA VAL A 64 9.46 -7.12 -3.14
C VAL A 64 9.40 -5.99 -2.11
N PRO A 65 10.33 -5.95 -1.12
CA PRO A 65 10.41 -4.83 -0.17
C PRO A 65 10.96 -3.58 -0.87
N MET A 66 10.14 -2.54 -0.90
CA MET A 66 10.44 -1.24 -1.49
C MET A 66 10.85 -0.23 -0.41
N GLY A 67 11.81 0.61 -0.76
CA GLY A 67 12.16 1.78 0.05
C GLY A 67 11.11 2.87 -0.05
N LEU A 68 10.88 3.59 1.04
CA LEU A 68 10.10 4.82 1.06
C LEU A 68 11.03 5.99 1.33
N THR A 69 11.07 6.94 0.42
CA THR A 69 11.79 8.20 0.60
C THR A 69 10.79 9.32 0.88
N VAL A 70 10.98 10.03 1.99
CA VAL A 70 10.23 11.22 2.36
C VAL A 70 11.11 12.43 2.13
N LEU A 71 10.68 13.33 1.26
CA LEU A 71 11.35 14.59 0.99
C LEU A 71 10.51 15.73 1.53
N GLN A 72 11.14 16.56 2.36
CA GLN A 72 10.53 17.74 2.96
C GLN A 72 11.47 18.93 2.79
N GLY A 73 11.21 19.78 1.80
CA GLY A 73 12.08 20.93 1.50
C GLY A 73 13.51 20.50 1.13
N GLN A 74 14.45 20.66 2.07
CA GLN A 74 15.86 20.25 1.91
C GLN A 74 16.23 18.97 2.68
N GLN A 75 15.27 18.38 3.41
CA GLN A 75 15.50 17.19 4.20
C GLN A 75 15.02 15.95 3.46
N GLU A 76 15.85 14.91 3.43
CA GLU A 76 15.53 13.59 2.88
C GLU A 76 15.60 12.55 3.99
N LEU A 77 14.57 11.70 4.07
CA LEU A 77 14.53 10.56 4.97
C LEU A 77 14.23 9.30 4.16
N VAL A 78 15.13 8.33 4.21
CA VAL A 78 15.01 7.06 3.49
C VAL A 78 14.69 5.94 4.48
N LEU A 79 13.63 5.20 4.18
CA LEU A 79 13.19 4.03 4.93
C LEU A 79 13.31 2.80 4.03
N PRO A 80 14.40 2.03 4.13
CA PRO A 80 14.57 0.83 3.32
C PRO A 80 13.52 -0.23 3.71
N GLY A 81 12.91 -0.87 2.70
CA GLY A 81 11.96 -1.98 2.92
C GLY A 81 10.71 -1.60 3.72
N ALA A 82 10.25 -0.35 3.62
CA ALA A 82 9.09 0.14 4.36
C ALA A 82 7.76 -0.43 3.87
N ILE A 83 7.70 -0.84 2.59
CA ILE A 83 6.47 -1.26 1.91
C ILE A 83 6.75 -2.53 1.11
N THR A 84 5.87 -3.51 1.15
CA THR A 84 5.84 -4.67 0.26
C THR A 84 4.54 -4.67 -0.52
N VAL A 85 4.61 -4.95 -1.81
CA VAL A 85 3.40 -5.09 -2.64
C VAL A 85 2.88 -6.52 -2.52
N VAL A 86 1.57 -6.65 -2.39
CA VAL A 86 0.87 -7.93 -2.33
C VAL A 86 -0.20 -7.94 -3.43
N LEU A 87 -0.09 -8.90 -4.35
CA LEU A 87 -1.10 -9.13 -5.36
C LEU A 87 -2.10 -10.20 -4.90
N GLU A 88 -3.39 -9.91 -5.05
CA GLU A 88 -4.44 -10.91 -4.88
C GLU A 88 -4.43 -11.88 -6.05
N ALA A 89 -4.17 -13.15 -5.77
CA ALA A 89 -4.21 -14.22 -6.76
C ALA A 89 -5.09 -15.34 -6.26
N TRP A 90 -6.27 -15.52 -6.88
CA TRP A 90 -7.11 -16.69 -6.66
C TRP A 90 -6.51 -17.88 -7.42
N SER A 91 -6.32 -19.00 -6.72
CA SER A 91 -5.72 -20.21 -7.27
C SER A 91 -6.76 -21.32 -7.48
N LYS A 92 -7.83 -21.35 -6.68
CA LYS A 92 -8.86 -22.40 -6.76
C LYS A 92 -10.18 -21.92 -6.16
N VAL A 93 -11.29 -22.34 -6.76
CA VAL A 93 -12.64 -22.11 -6.24
C VAL A 93 -13.33 -23.47 -6.08
N ILE A 94 -13.97 -23.68 -4.91
CA ILE A 94 -14.66 -24.93 -4.59
C ILE A 94 -16.07 -24.64 -4.05
N PRO A 95 -17.11 -25.35 -4.52
CA PRO A 95 -17.08 -26.30 -5.65
C PRO A 95 -17.01 -25.56 -7.00
N SER A 96 -16.38 -26.18 -7.99
CA SER A 96 -16.23 -25.61 -9.36
C SER A 96 -17.47 -25.81 -10.25
N SER A 97 -18.49 -26.50 -9.75
CA SER A 97 -19.78 -26.68 -10.43
C SER A 97 -20.91 -26.78 -9.40
N PHE A 98 -22.07 -26.25 -9.76
CA PHE A 98 -23.27 -26.26 -8.92
C PHE A 98 -24.40 -27.01 -9.61
N ALA A 99 -25.18 -27.77 -8.85
CA ALA A 99 -26.45 -28.31 -9.32
C ALA A 99 -27.53 -27.22 -9.22
N THR A 100 -28.35 -27.07 -10.26
CA THR A 100 -29.27 -25.96 -10.55
C THR A 100 -30.35 -25.69 -9.47
N LEU A 101 -30.48 -26.54 -8.45
CA LEU A 101 -31.52 -26.48 -7.42
C LEU A 101 -30.97 -26.54 -5.98
N SER A 102 -29.74 -26.07 -5.74
CA SER A 102 -29.18 -26.00 -4.37
C SER A 102 -28.99 -24.56 -3.91
N PHE A 103 -29.87 -24.09 -3.02
CA PHE A 103 -29.71 -22.82 -2.31
C PHE A 103 -28.89 -23.02 -1.03
N GLY A 104 -28.07 -22.03 -0.65
CA GLY A 104 -27.33 -22.01 0.61
C GLY A 104 -26.03 -22.81 0.63
N ARG A 105 -25.19 -22.75 -0.40
CA ARG A 105 -23.84 -23.34 -0.38
C ARG A 105 -22.77 -22.30 -0.12
N ASP A 106 -21.80 -22.69 0.70
CA ASP A 106 -20.56 -21.95 0.87
C ASP A 106 -19.65 -22.18 -0.34
N ILE A 107 -19.11 -21.09 -0.88
CA ILE A 107 -18.09 -21.12 -1.92
C ILE A 107 -16.78 -20.75 -1.25
N THR A 108 -15.81 -21.66 -1.31
CA THR A 108 -14.48 -21.42 -0.76
C THR A 108 -13.52 -21.01 -1.87
N PHE A 109 -12.94 -19.84 -1.71
CA PHE A 109 -11.85 -19.34 -2.55
C PHE A 109 -10.51 -19.63 -1.88
N PHE A 110 -9.56 -20.16 -2.64
CA PHE A 110 -8.17 -20.35 -2.25
C PHE A 110 -7.27 -19.45 -3.10
N GLY A 111 -6.16 -19.00 -2.53
CA GLY A 111 -5.35 -17.94 -3.12
C GLY A 111 -4.47 -17.23 -2.11
N THR A 112 -3.71 -16.25 -2.57
CA THR A 112 -2.79 -15.44 -1.78
C THR A 112 -3.21 -13.98 -1.80
N GLY A 113 -2.84 -13.22 -0.77
CA GLY A 113 -3.08 -11.78 -0.71
C GLY A 113 -4.50 -11.37 -0.34
N PHE A 114 -5.40 -12.32 -0.04
CA PHE A 114 -6.76 -11.97 0.37
C PHE A 114 -6.79 -11.17 1.68
N ARG A 115 -7.59 -10.11 1.69
CA ARG A 115 -7.99 -9.42 2.91
C ARG A 115 -9.01 -10.27 3.69
N SER A 116 -8.81 -10.39 5.00
CA SER A 116 -9.73 -11.05 5.94
C SER A 116 -10.86 -10.15 6.38
#